data_AF-A0A495L0Z0-F1
#
_entry.id   AF-A0A495L0Z0-F1
#
_cell.length_a   1.000
_cell.length_b   1.000
_cell.length_c   1.000
_cell.angle_alpha   90.00
_cell.angle_beta   90.00
_cell.angle_gamma   90.00
#
_symmetry.space_group_name_H-M   'P 1'
#
loop_
_entity.id
_entity.type
_entity.pdbx_description
1 polymer ?
#
loop_
_entity_poly.entity_id
_entity_poly.type
_entity_poly.pdbx_seq_one_letter_code
_entity_poly.pdbx_strand_id
1 'polypeptide(L)'
;MAERAKPPERKPEAKAPAPRSSGGASSPAPATTTRGTARRRSTDRSRTPWKPRPRSTAGARDDLREARGAFVDDPAQAVEQADALAEKMTDALVNALTERRAELRSAWSAEEPDTEALRLALLEYQSYVEGLIDLTK
;
A
#
# COMPACT_ATOMS: atom_id res chain seq x y z
N MET A 1 12.35 33.36 -29.38
CA MET A 1 11.18 34.23 -29.62
C MET A 1 10.49 33.76 -30.89
N ALA A 2 9.48 32.90 -30.76
CA ALA A 2 8.52 32.59 -31.82
C ALA A 2 7.23 32.09 -31.13
N GLU A 3 6.39 33.05 -30.76
CA GLU A 3 5.04 32.83 -30.26
C GLU A 3 4.07 32.98 -31.43
N ARG A 4 3.19 31.99 -31.63
CA ARG A 4 1.93 32.19 -32.37
C ARG A 4 0.95 31.07 -32.03
N ALA A 5 0.12 31.34 -31.02
CA ALA A 5 -1.14 30.66 -30.77
C ALA A 5 -2.29 31.45 -31.40
N LYS A 6 -3.27 30.78 -32.03
CA LYS A 6 -4.70 31.16 -32.13
C LYS A 6 -5.54 30.06 -32.84
N PRO A 7 -6.88 30.02 -32.68
CA PRO A 7 -7.64 28.89 -32.09
C PRO A 7 -8.65 28.23 -33.06
N PRO A 8 -9.40 27.17 -32.66
CA PRO A 8 -10.38 26.52 -33.55
C PRO A 8 -11.77 27.19 -33.50
N GLU A 9 -12.37 27.39 -34.68
CA GLU A 9 -13.76 27.85 -34.87
C GLU A 9 -14.78 26.71 -34.70
N ARG A 10 -15.94 27.04 -34.13
CA ARG A 10 -17.13 26.17 -33.99
C ARG A 10 -18.36 26.84 -34.60
N LYS A 11 -19.28 25.98 -35.07
CA LYS A 11 -20.76 26.10 -35.23
C LYS A 11 -21.25 26.16 -36.70
N PRO A 12 -22.56 25.91 -36.97
CA PRO A 12 -23.36 24.74 -36.57
C PRO A 12 -24.27 24.27 -37.75
N GLU A 13 -24.75 23.03 -37.78
CA GLU A 13 -26.01 22.78 -38.52
C GLU A 13 -26.76 21.57 -37.97
N ALA A 14 -28.04 21.78 -37.73
CA ALA A 14 -28.98 20.86 -37.13
C ALA A 14 -30.01 20.44 -38.18
N LYS A 15 -30.34 19.14 -38.25
CA LYS A 15 -31.71 18.68 -38.53
C LYS A 15 -31.90 17.20 -38.18
N ALA A 16 -32.82 16.95 -37.24
CA ALA A 16 -33.52 15.66 -37.03
C ALA A 16 -34.77 15.62 -37.97
N PRO A 17 -35.56 14.53 -38.13
CA PRO A 17 -35.85 13.46 -37.16
C PRO A 17 -35.99 11.99 -37.68
N ALA A 18 -36.26 11.09 -36.73
CA ALA A 18 -36.31 9.62 -36.77
C ALA A 18 -37.41 8.98 -37.67
N PRO A 19 -37.41 7.62 -37.82
CA PRO A 19 -38.30 6.84 -36.95
C PRO A 19 -37.73 5.51 -36.41
N ARG A 20 -38.51 4.96 -35.48
CA ARG A 20 -38.31 3.83 -34.56
C ARG A 20 -38.24 2.47 -35.26
N SER A 21 -37.49 1.51 -34.70
CA SER A 21 -38.01 0.15 -34.52
C SER A 21 -37.25 -0.61 -33.42
N SER A 22 -38.05 -1.29 -32.62
CA SER A 22 -37.79 -2.24 -31.56
C SER A 22 -36.88 -3.41 -31.95
N GLY A 23 -36.13 -3.92 -30.99
CA GLY A 23 -35.71 -5.32 -31.03
C GLY A 23 -34.51 -5.65 -30.14
N GLY A 24 -34.73 -6.55 -29.19
CA GLY A 24 -33.67 -7.41 -28.68
C GLY A 24 -32.99 -6.95 -27.40
N ALA A 25 -33.61 -7.26 -26.27
CA ALA A 25 -32.85 -7.62 -25.09
C ALA A 25 -31.86 -8.73 -25.48
N SER A 26 -30.57 -8.45 -25.37
CA SER A 26 -29.56 -9.47 -25.22
C SER A 26 -28.60 -8.98 -24.16
N SER A 27 -28.90 -9.37 -22.92
CA SER A 27 -27.92 -9.49 -21.87
C SER A 27 -26.72 -10.27 -22.44
N PRO A 28 -25.51 -9.69 -22.51
CA PRO A 28 -24.35 -10.52 -22.61
C PRO A 28 -24.18 -11.22 -21.25
N ALA A 29 -24.30 -12.54 -21.25
CA ALA A 29 -23.88 -13.38 -20.15
C ALA A 29 -22.44 -12.99 -19.72
N PRO A 30 -22.11 -12.99 -18.41
CA PRO A 30 -20.77 -12.64 -17.97
C PRO A 30 -19.82 -13.81 -18.23
N ALA A 31 -19.34 -13.94 -19.47
CA ALA A 31 -18.10 -14.65 -19.73
C ALA A 31 -16.93 -13.79 -19.23
N THR A 32 -16.07 -14.36 -18.38
CA THR A 32 -14.85 -13.80 -17.76
C THR A 32 -14.98 -12.99 -16.46
N THR A 33 -15.54 -13.61 -15.42
CA THR A 33 -15.45 -13.12 -14.02
C THR A 33 -14.07 -13.35 -13.34
N THR A 34 -13.02 -13.71 -14.08
CA THR A 34 -11.67 -13.90 -13.50
C THR A 34 -10.90 -12.58 -13.38
N ARG A 35 -11.03 -11.67 -14.35
CA ARG A 35 -10.30 -10.38 -14.34
C ARG A 35 -10.89 -9.37 -13.34
N GLY A 36 -12.22 -9.35 -13.19
CA GLY A 36 -12.91 -8.46 -12.25
C GLY A 36 -12.65 -8.80 -10.79
N THR A 37 -12.54 -10.09 -10.44
CA THR A 37 -12.28 -10.55 -9.08
C THR A 37 -10.82 -10.36 -8.66
N ALA A 38 -9.85 -10.52 -9.58
CA ALA A 38 -8.45 -10.17 -9.34
C ALA A 38 -8.27 -8.67 -9.05
N ARG A 39 -8.88 -7.80 -9.86
CA ARG A 39 -8.84 -6.33 -9.69
C ARG A 39 -9.53 -5.86 -8.39
N ARG A 40 -10.65 -6.50 -8.01
CA ARG A 40 -11.32 -6.21 -6.72
C ARG A 40 -10.48 -6.64 -5.51
N ARG A 41 -9.78 -7.78 -5.60
CA ARG A 41 -8.94 -8.27 -4.51
C ARG A 41 -7.64 -7.47 -4.34
N SER A 42 -7.04 -6.98 -5.43
CA SER A 42 -5.85 -6.11 -5.31
C SER A 42 -6.20 -4.76 -4.69
N THR A 43 -7.33 -4.17 -5.10
CA THR A 43 -7.83 -2.91 -4.54
C THR A 43 -8.27 -3.04 -3.07
N ASP A 44 -8.84 -4.18 -2.68
CA ASP A 44 -9.21 -4.46 -1.29
C ASP A 44 -7.98 -4.64 -0.38
N ARG A 45 -6.95 -5.36 -0.83
CA ARG A 45 -5.67 -5.47 -0.09
C ARG A 45 -4.96 -4.12 0.09
N SER A 46 -5.04 -3.22 -0.88
CA SER A 46 -4.47 -1.87 -0.74
C SER A 46 -5.24 -0.96 0.22
N ARG A 47 -6.49 -1.29 0.59
CA ARG A 47 -7.28 -0.50 1.54
C ARG A 47 -7.00 -0.83 3.00
N THR A 48 -6.30 -1.92 3.26
CA THR A 48 -5.80 -2.23 4.60
C THR A 48 -4.39 -1.66 4.76
N PRO A 49 -4.16 -0.78 5.74
CA PRO A 49 -2.82 -0.30 6.05
C PRO A 49 -1.89 -1.48 6.36
N TRP A 50 -0.69 -1.46 5.78
CA TRP A 50 0.32 -2.46 6.06
C TRP A 50 0.76 -2.33 7.53
N LYS A 51 0.98 -3.47 8.20
CA LYS A 51 1.46 -3.51 9.58
C LYS A 51 2.83 -4.20 9.65
N PRO A 52 3.84 -3.59 10.30
CA PRO A 52 5.15 -4.20 10.46
C PRO A 52 5.05 -5.50 11.25
N ARG A 53 5.79 -6.52 10.80
CA ARG A 53 5.89 -7.83 11.44
C ARG A 53 7.37 -8.17 11.65
N PRO A 54 8.03 -7.57 12.66
CA PRO A 54 9.43 -7.85 12.95
C PRO A 54 9.63 -9.32 13.33
N ARG A 55 10.64 -9.98 12.72
CA ARG A 55 10.89 -11.42 12.87
C ARG A 55 11.30 -11.86 14.29
N SER A 56 11.67 -10.93 15.18
CA SER A 56 12.20 -11.24 16.52
C SER A 56 11.64 -10.30 17.60
N THR A 57 10.38 -10.53 17.99
CA THR A 57 9.75 -9.89 19.17
C THR A 57 9.08 -10.89 20.11
N ALA A 58 9.23 -12.19 19.83
CA ALA A 58 8.77 -13.24 20.72
C ALA A 58 9.55 -13.16 22.04
N GLY A 59 8.83 -13.30 23.17
CA GLY A 59 9.43 -13.19 24.50
C GLY A 59 9.65 -11.75 25.00
N ALA A 60 9.56 -10.71 24.14
CA ALA A 60 9.84 -9.33 24.56
C ALA A 60 8.96 -8.85 25.74
N ARG A 61 7.72 -9.35 25.85
CA ARG A 61 6.86 -9.04 27.00
C ARG A 61 7.31 -9.73 28.29
N ASP A 62 7.89 -10.91 28.18
CA ASP A 62 8.40 -11.68 29.30
C ASP A 62 9.75 -11.09 29.75
N ASP A 63 10.65 -10.78 28.81
CA ASP A 63 11.92 -10.08 29.05
C ASP A 63 11.68 -8.73 29.76
N LEU A 64 10.68 -7.96 29.33
CA LEU A 64 10.31 -6.70 29.99
C LEU A 64 9.74 -6.93 31.41
N ARG A 65 9.01 -8.02 31.63
CA ARG A 65 8.50 -8.36 32.97
C ARG A 65 9.64 -8.75 33.90
N GLU A 66 10.61 -9.51 33.41
CA GLU A 66 11.81 -9.89 34.16
C GLU A 66 12.60 -8.65 34.59
N ALA A 67 12.93 -7.76 33.65
CA ALA A 67 13.63 -6.50 33.95
C ALA A 67 12.90 -5.66 35.01
N ARG A 68 11.57 -5.54 34.91
CA ARG A 68 10.77 -4.82 35.93
C ARG A 68 10.77 -5.52 37.30
N GLY A 69 10.84 -6.84 37.33
CA GLY A 69 10.95 -7.61 38.57
C GLY A 69 12.31 -7.41 39.25
N ALA A 70 13.39 -7.41 38.47
CA ALA A 70 14.75 -7.24 38.96
C ALA A 70 15.04 -5.84 39.53
N PHE A 71 14.25 -4.82 39.19
CA PHE A 71 14.47 -3.43 39.61
C PHE A 71 14.53 -3.23 41.13
N VAL A 72 13.82 -4.07 41.89
CA VAL A 72 13.79 -3.98 43.35
C VAL A 72 15.14 -4.36 43.96
N ASP A 73 15.82 -5.33 43.36
CA ASP A 73 17.09 -5.87 43.86
C ASP A 73 18.31 -5.18 43.22
N ASP A 74 18.25 -4.96 41.90
CA ASP A 74 19.32 -4.30 41.12
C ASP A 74 18.71 -3.33 40.09
N PRO A 75 18.51 -2.06 40.48
CA PRO A 75 17.88 -1.07 39.61
C PRO A 75 18.73 -0.69 38.40
N ALA A 76 20.06 -0.76 38.51
CA ALA A 76 20.95 -0.42 37.41
C ALA A 76 20.87 -1.50 36.32
N GLN A 77 21.01 -2.76 36.72
CA GLN A 77 20.93 -3.89 35.79
C GLN A 77 19.54 -4.02 35.15
N ALA A 78 18.48 -3.77 35.91
CA ALA A 78 17.11 -3.80 35.39
C ALA A 78 16.88 -2.78 34.26
N VAL A 79 17.44 -1.58 34.39
CA VAL A 79 17.34 -0.54 33.35
C VAL A 79 18.18 -0.92 32.13
N GLU A 80 19.38 -1.45 32.32
CA GLU A 80 20.23 -1.93 31.22
C GLU A 80 19.55 -3.04 30.41
N GLN A 81 18.91 -3.99 31.07
CA GLN A 81 18.14 -5.05 30.41
C GLN A 81 16.96 -4.49 29.60
N ALA A 82 16.23 -3.52 30.15
CA ALA A 82 15.12 -2.88 29.45
C ALA A 82 15.60 -2.07 28.24
N ASP A 83 16.74 -1.41 28.34
CA ASP A 83 17.36 -0.65 27.25
C ASP A 83 17.81 -1.57 26.11
N ALA A 84 18.53 -2.65 26.42
CA ALA A 84 18.95 -3.65 25.44
C ALA A 84 17.75 -4.30 24.71
N LEU A 85 16.64 -4.52 25.43
CA LEU A 85 15.40 -5.00 24.83
C LEU A 85 14.80 -3.96 23.87
N ALA A 86 14.78 -2.69 24.26
CA ALA A 86 14.27 -1.61 23.41
C ALA A 86 15.10 -1.45 22.13
N GLU A 87 16.44 -1.53 22.23
CA GLU A 87 17.36 -1.53 21.08
C GLU A 87 17.03 -2.68 20.13
N LYS A 88 17.00 -3.92 20.62
CA LYS A 88 16.68 -5.11 19.82
C LYS A 88 15.33 -5.00 19.11
N MET A 89 14.29 -4.50 19.79
CA MET A 89 12.97 -4.31 19.19
C MET A 89 12.96 -3.22 18.12
N THR A 90 13.67 -2.12 18.36
CA THR A 90 13.81 -1.02 17.42
C THR A 90 14.52 -1.48 16.15
N ASP A 91 15.63 -2.20 16.28
CA ASP A 91 16.36 -2.77 15.15
C ASP A 91 15.50 -3.75 14.34
N ALA A 92 14.77 -4.63 15.03
CA ALA A 92 13.87 -5.57 14.36
C ALA A 92 12.76 -4.84 13.59
N LEU A 93 12.24 -3.75 14.14
CA LEU A 93 11.25 -2.90 13.46
C LEU A 93 11.86 -2.20 12.24
N VAL A 94 13.00 -1.52 12.40
CA VAL A 94 13.70 -0.83 11.31
C VAL A 94 14.00 -1.81 10.17
N ASN A 95 14.49 -3.01 10.48
CA ASN A 95 14.74 -4.06 9.49
C ASN A 95 13.46 -4.48 8.75
N ALA A 96 12.34 -4.65 9.45
CA ALA A 96 11.07 -4.97 8.79
C ALA A 96 10.57 -3.85 7.86
N LEU A 97 10.79 -2.58 8.24
CA LEU A 97 10.44 -1.42 7.42
C LEU A 97 11.31 -1.34 6.16
N THR A 98 12.62 -1.51 6.31
CA THR A 98 13.58 -1.43 5.19
C THR A 98 13.42 -2.59 4.22
N GLU A 99 13.21 -3.82 4.71
CA GLU A 99 12.88 -5.00 3.89
C GLU A 99 11.62 -4.74 3.07
N ARG A 100 10.52 -4.29 3.69
CA ARG A 100 9.28 -4.02 2.96
C ARG A 100 9.46 -2.94 1.89
N ARG A 101 10.22 -1.88 2.19
CA ARG A 101 10.54 -0.84 1.19
C ARG A 101 11.36 -1.39 0.03
N ALA A 102 12.32 -2.28 0.30
CA ALA A 102 13.16 -2.91 -0.72
C ALA A 102 12.32 -3.83 -1.63
N GLU A 103 11.43 -4.65 -1.07
CA GLU A 103 10.47 -5.46 -1.82
C GLU A 103 9.63 -4.59 -2.77
N LEU A 104 9.01 -3.53 -2.23
CA LEU A 104 8.22 -2.58 -3.02
C LEU A 104 9.05 -1.95 -4.13
N ARG A 105 10.28 -1.54 -3.85
CA ARG A 105 11.19 -0.95 -4.84
C ARG A 105 11.51 -1.93 -5.96
N SER A 106 11.77 -3.19 -5.62
CA SER A 106 12.12 -4.24 -6.58
C SER A 106 10.98 -4.56 -7.54
N ALA A 107 9.73 -4.48 -7.08
CA ALA A 107 8.54 -4.85 -7.85
C ALA A 107 8.28 -3.98 -9.10
N TRP A 108 8.81 -2.76 -9.14
CA TRP A 108 8.62 -1.83 -10.28
C TRP A 108 9.92 -1.32 -10.88
N SER A 109 11.09 -1.70 -10.35
CA SER A 109 12.40 -1.25 -10.87
C SER A 109 12.86 -1.97 -12.15
N ALA A 110 11.98 -2.69 -12.83
CA ALA A 110 12.30 -3.30 -14.12
C ALA A 110 12.61 -2.21 -15.17
N GLU A 111 13.32 -2.58 -16.24
CA GLU A 111 13.79 -1.65 -17.26
C GLU A 111 12.64 -0.99 -18.05
N GLU A 112 11.51 -1.71 -18.22
CA GLU A 112 10.27 -1.19 -18.82
C GLU A 112 9.02 -1.75 -18.11
N PRO A 113 8.58 -1.17 -16.98
CA PRO A 113 7.37 -1.61 -16.30
C PRO A 113 6.11 -1.12 -17.04
N ASP A 114 5.14 -2.01 -17.27
CA ASP A 114 3.84 -1.62 -17.81
C ASP A 114 3.10 -0.66 -16.86
N THR A 115 2.24 0.20 -17.41
CA THR A 115 1.45 1.20 -16.68
C THR A 115 0.58 0.55 -15.59
N GLU A 116 0.04 -0.65 -15.84
CA GLU A 116 -0.73 -1.38 -14.84
C GLU A 116 0.15 -1.88 -13.67
N ALA A 117 1.39 -2.29 -13.94
CA ALA A 117 2.33 -2.68 -12.90
C ALA A 117 2.72 -1.47 -12.02
N LEU A 118 2.94 -0.30 -12.61
CA LEU A 118 3.16 0.95 -11.89
C LEU A 118 1.96 1.35 -11.03
N ARG A 119 0.74 1.17 -11.55
CA ARG A 119 -0.49 1.44 -10.78
C ARG A 119 -0.60 0.55 -9.54
N LEU A 120 -0.32 -0.74 -9.68
CA LEU A 120 -0.34 -1.68 -8.56
C LEU A 120 0.76 -1.37 -7.54
N ALA A 121 1.97 -1.07 -8.01
CA ALA A 121 3.07 -0.65 -7.14
C ALA A 121 2.69 0.59 -6.31
N LEU A 122 2.08 1.61 -6.93
CA LEU A 122 1.62 2.81 -6.23
C LEU A 122 0.58 2.49 -5.14
N LEU A 123 -0.36 1.59 -5.41
CA LEU A 123 -1.34 1.14 -4.42
C LEU A 123 -0.69 0.44 -3.23
N GLU A 124 0.36 -0.36 -3.46
CA GLU A 124 1.11 -0.97 -2.36
C GLU A 124 1.93 0.04 -1.57
N TYR A 125 2.49 1.06 -2.21
CA TYR A 125 3.14 2.19 -1.51
C TYR A 125 2.15 2.98 -0.66
N GLN A 126 0.92 3.20 -1.14
CA GLN A 126 -0.12 3.86 -0.35
C GLN A 126 -0.41 3.09 0.94
N SER A 127 -0.68 1.78 0.84
CA SER A 127 -0.87 0.91 2.01
C SER A 127 0.34 0.91 2.97
N TYR A 128 1.57 0.95 2.43
CA TYR A 128 2.79 1.05 3.24
C TYR A 128 2.89 2.38 3.98
N VAL A 129 2.68 3.51 3.30
CA VAL A 129 2.75 4.86 3.88
C VAL A 129 1.63 5.09 4.88
N GLU A 130 0.40 4.65 4.60
CA GLU A 130 -0.71 4.68 5.56
C GLU A 130 -0.37 3.89 6.82
N GLY A 131 0.26 2.72 6.67
CA GLY A 131 0.78 1.93 7.78
C GLY A 131 1.84 2.67 8.61
N LEU A 132 2.76 3.40 7.97
CA LEU A 132 3.74 4.24 8.66
C LEU A 132 3.07 5.40 9.41
N ILE A 133 2.10 6.05 8.80
CA ILE A 133 1.34 7.14 9.42
C ILE A 133 0.62 6.63 10.67
N ASP A 134 -0.02 5.46 10.59
CA ASP A 134 -0.71 4.86 11.73
C ASP A 134 0.22 4.40 12.85
N LEU A 135 1.49 4.10 12.55
CA LEU A 135 2.50 3.79 13.56
C LEU A 135 2.96 5.02 14.36
N THR A 136 2.80 6.22 13.79
CA THR A 136 3.23 7.49 14.41
C THR A 136 2.13 8.23 15.18
N LYS A 137 0.93 7.65 15.25
CA LYS A 137 -0.22 8.18 16.01
C LYS A 137 -0.28 7.54 17.39
#